data_AF-A0A372F8H1-F1
#
_entry.id   AF-A0A372F8H1-F1
#
_cell.length_a   1.000
_cell.length_b   1.000
_cell.length_c   1.000
_cell.angle_alpha   90.00
_cell.angle_beta   90.00
_cell.angle_gamma   90.00
#
_symmetry.space_group_name_H-M   'P 1'
#
loop_
_entity.id
_entity.type
_entity.pdbx_description
1 polymer ?
#
loop_
_entity_poly.entity_id
_entity_poly.type
_entity_poly.pdbx_seq_one_letter_code
_entity_poly.pdbx_strand_id
1 'polypeptide(L)'
;MINRIFSVFLLSFSLFSSFSFAQNSLSKETFDGLINNKIPILMTLTFDDNLIYGTLVYKRVGQAIKVVGSLENGNVLLHEFDSKSEVTGIYYGTRKGDEITGFWSKPNSDKEMSFSLKKTSDIKIESTPINTTGTYAYSFGKEAGTGSIYVNQISKDKIIVEMQAIRGAPSYNQAIIEKTTLKLNGNQALYENNEFGKCKLKIIFFEGGATIVYQDEAFECGFGNAATVAGNYLKYDSKVPKFEKQD
;
A
#
# COMPACT_ATOMS: atom_id res chain seq x y z
N MET A 1 -29.19 -66.16 41.76
CA MET A 1 -29.87 -64.90 41.40
C MET A 1 -29.02 -63.76 41.97
N ILE A 2 -28.35 -63.01 41.09
CA ILE A 2 -27.74 -61.67 41.22
C ILE A 2 -26.69 -61.57 40.10
N ASN A 3 -27.05 -60.87 39.02
CA ASN A 3 -26.14 -60.46 37.94
C ASN A 3 -25.53 -59.12 38.31
N ARG A 4 -24.19 -58.99 38.21
CA ARG A 4 -23.49 -57.70 38.22
C ARG A 4 -23.24 -57.26 36.78
N ILE A 5 -23.87 -56.16 36.37
CA ILE A 5 -23.60 -55.46 35.12
C ILE A 5 -22.47 -54.46 35.39
N PHE A 6 -21.35 -54.62 34.68
CA PHE A 6 -20.29 -53.61 34.62
C PHE A 6 -20.66 -52.58 33.54
N SER A 7 -20.89 -51.34 33.96
CA SER A 7 -21.07 -50.20 33.07
C SER A 7 -19.70 -49.63 32.72
N VAL A 8 -19.29 -49.72 31.45
CA VAL A 8 -18.08 -49.08 30.92
C VAL A 8 -18.48 -47.69 30.42
N PHE A 9 -18.01 -46.65 31.09
CA PHE A 9 -18.12 -45.26 30.64
C PHE A 9 -16.92 -44.95 29.74
N LEU A 10 -17.16 -44.80 28.43
CA LEU A 10 -16.17 -44.30 27.48
C LEU A 10 -16.19 -42.76 27.54
N LEU A 11 -15.18 -42.14 28.15
CA LEU A 11 -14.97 -40.69 28.04
C LEU A 11 -14.32 -40.38 26.68
N SER A 12 -15.08 -39.79 25.76
CA SER A 12 -14.52 -39.20 24.53
C SER A 12 -13.99 -37.81 24.84
N PHE A 13 -12.67 -37.66 24.90
CA PHE A 13 -12.00 -36.35 25.01
C PHE A 13 -12.00 -35.68 23.63
N SER A 14 -12.91 -34.73 23.42
CA SER A 14 -12.93 -33.89 22.22
C SER A 14 -11.79 -32.88 22.30
N LEU A 15 -10.74 -33.12 21.51
CA LEU A 15 -9.65 -32.18 21.25
C LEU A 15 -10.21 -30.99 20.45
N PHE A 16 -10.56 -29.90 21.15
CA PHE A 16 -10.78 -28.60 20.52
C PHE A 16 -9.42 -28.05 20.09
N SER A 17 -9.08 -28.19 18.81
CA SER A 17 -7.98 -27.47 18.19
C SER A 17 -8.28 -25.97 18.23
N SER A 18 -7.63 -25.27 19.17
CA SER A 18 -7.65 -23.83 19.23
C SER A 18 -6.89 -23.29 18.01
N PHE A 19 -7.61 -22.77 17.02
CA PHE A 19 -7.00 -21.91 16.01
C PHE A 19 -6.55 -20.62 16.70
N SER A 20 -5.26 -20.55 17.03
CA SER A 20 -4.65 -19.29 17.44
C SER A 20 -4.61 -18.40 16.21
N PHE A 21 -5.46 -17.38 16.15
CA PHE A 21 -5.30 -16.29 15.19
C PHE A 21 -3.96 -15.63 15.52
N ALA A 22 -2.95 -15.85 14.67
CA ALA A 22 -1.73 -15.07 14.74
C ALA A 22 -2.12 -13.60 14.51
N GLN A 23 -1.93 -12.78 15.53
CA GLN A 23 -2.17 -11.36 15.43
C GLN A 23 -1.07 -10.77 14.55
N ASN A 24 -1.42 -10.30 13.36
CA ASN A 24 -0.47 -9.66 12.45
C ASN A 24 -0.01 -8.33 13.07
N SER A 25 1.14 -8.34 13.74
CA SER A 25 1.80 -7.14 14.23
C SER A 25 2.68 -6.55 13.15
N LEU A 26 2.57 -5.24 12.91
CA LEU A 26 3.41 -4.50 11.98
C LEU A 26 4.69 -4.02 12.69
N SER A 27 5.75 -3.80 11.93
CA SER A 27 6.99 -3.17 12.43
C SER A 27 6.92 -1.67 12.15
N LYS A 28 7.02 -0.82 13.17
CA LYS A 28 7.18 0.63 13.00
C LYS A 28 8.57 1.04 13.46
N GLU A 29 9.35 1.57 12.54
CA GLU A 29 10.76 1.85 12.73
C GLU A 29 11.05 3.32 12.47
N THR A 30 11.94 3.90 13.27
CA THR A 30 12.42 5.26 13.10
C THR A 30 13.87 5.23 12.63
N PHE A 31 14.17 6.08 11.66
CA PHE A 31 15.48 6.20 11.05
C PHE A 31 15.94 7.66 11.09
N ASP A 32 17.19 7.86 11.45
CA ASP A 32 17.89 9.13 11.36
C ASP A 32 18.87 9.10 10.18
N GLY A 33 19.01 10.20 9.45
CA GLY A 33 19.86 10.19 8.27
C GLY A 33 20.09 11.53 7.61
N LEU A 34 20.72 11.44 6.44
CA LEU A 34 21.13 12.59 5.64
C LEU A 34 20.82 12.35 4.16
N ILE A 35 20.43 13.41 3.45
CA ILE A 35 20.50 13.49 2.00
C ILE A 35 21.72 14.35 1.63
N ASN A 36 22.50 13.87 0.67
CA ASN A 36 23.74 14.47 0.16
C ASN A 36 24.72 14.86 1.27
N ASN A 37 24.79 14.05 2.34
CA ASN A 37 25.57 14.30 3.56
C ASN A 37 25.35 15.68 4.22
N LYS A 38 24.25 16.37 3.91
CA LYS A 38 24.04 17.79 4.29
C LYS A 38 22.64 18.09 4.81
N ILE A 39 21.62 17.41 4.29
CA ILE A 39 20.22 17.67 4.60
C ILE A 39 19.76 16.63 5.61
N PRO A 40 19.64 16.97 6.90
CA PRO A 40 19.24 16.01 7.91
C PRO A 40 17.76 15.67 7.78
N ILE A 41 17.47 14.37 7.80
CA ILE A 41 16.13 13.82 7.69
C ILE A 41 15.84 12.84 8.82
N LEU A 42 14.57 12.71 9.15
CA LEU A 42 14.03 11.69 10.04
C LEU A 42 12.92 10.96 9.29
N MET A 43 12.96 9.64 9.23
CA MET A 43 11.87 8.83 8.69
C MET A 43 11.26 7.99 9.80
N THR A 44 9.94 7.89 9.83
CA THR A 44 9.21 6.90 10.62
C THR A 44 8.38 6.06 9.66
N LEU A 45 8.74 4.79 9.53
CA LEU A 45 8.23 3.87 8.51
C LEU A 45 7.56 2.68 9.18
N THR A 46 6.35 2.38 8.75
CA THR A 46 5.65 1.13 9.04
C THR A 46 5.90 0.15 7.90
N PHE A 47 6.33 -1.05 8.25
CA PHE A 47 6.55 -2.18 7.35
C PHE A 47 5.39 -3.17 7.50
N ASP A 48 4.69 -3.41 6.40
CA ASP A 48 3.55 -4.33 6.27
C ASP A 48 3.82 -5.23 5.06
N ASP A 49 4.43 -6.40 5.30
CA ASP A 49 5.02 -7.26 4.27
C ASP A 49 5.97 -6.48 3.35
N ASN A 50 5.64 -6.39 2.04
CA ASN A 50 6.41 -5.64 1.05
C ASN A 50 6.04 -4.16 1.00
N LEU A 51 4.97 -3.72 1.66
CA LEU A 51 4.54 -2.33 1.68
C LEU A 51 5.29 -1.57 2.78
N ILE A 52 5.81 -0.39 2.43
CA ILE A 52 6.36 0.57 3.38
C ILE A 52 5.54 1.85 3.30
N TYR A 53 5.11 2.39 4.45
CA TYR A 53 4.47 3.71 4.48
C TYR A 53 4.80 4.45 5.77
N GLY A 54 4.66 5.76 5.77
CA GLY A 54 4.86 6.54 6.97
C GLY A 54 5.13 8.00 6.69
N THR A 55 6.09 8.56 7.41
CA THR A 55 6.42 9.98 7.32
C THR A 55 7.92 10.23 7.21
N LEU A 56 8.28 11.19 6.37
CA LEU A 56 9.57 11.84 6.30
C LEU A 56 9.47 13.24 6.94
N VAL A 57 10.50 13.65 7.66
CA VAL A 57 10.66 15.02 8.17
C VAL A 57 12.03 15.54 7.77
N TYR A 58 12.06 16.60 6.98
CA TYR A 58 13.27 17.43 6.82
C TYR A 58 13.48 18.20 8.12
N LYS A 59 14.50 17.85 8.92
CA LYS A 59 14.60 18.34 10.31
C LYS A 59 14.69 19.87 10.44
N ARG A 60 15.15 20.56 9.40
CA ARG A 60 15.20 22.03 9.36
C ARG A 60 13.81 22.67 9.26
N VAL A 61 12.86 21.98 8.63
CA VAL A 61 11.48 22.46 8.41
C VAL A 61 10.54 21.90 9.49
N GLY A 62 10.75 20.65 9.92
CA GLY A 62 9.97 20.01 10.98
C GLY A 62 8.59 19.53 10.55
N GLN A 63 8.17 19.76 9.30
CA GLN A 63 6.90 19.29 8.78
C GLN A 63 6.98 17.82 8.35
N ALA A 64 6.00 17.02 8.78
CA ALA A 64 5.86 15.64 8.35
C ALA A 64 5.25 15.55 6.95
N ILE A 65 5.91 14.79 6.09
CA ILE A 65 5.56 14.55 4.70
C ILE A 65 5.28 13.06 4.54
N LYS A 66 4.20 12.70 3.85
CA LYS A 66 3.83 11.29 3.69
C LYS A 66 4.76 10.61 2.71
N VAL A 67 5.16 9.38 3.04
CA VAL A 67 5.93 8.51 2.15
C VAL A 67 5.25 7.16 2.02
N VAL A 68 5.24 6.60 0.80
CA VAL A 68 4.67 5.28 0.50
C VAL A 68 5.55 4.59 -0.53
N GLY A 69 5.79 3.30 -0.36
CA GLY A 69 6.53 2.52 -1.33
C GLY A 69 6.66 1.06 -0.95
N SER A 70 7.77 0.43 -1.36
CA SER A 70 7.95 -1.01 -1.22
C SER A 70 9.35 -1.40 -0.74
N LEU A 71 9.42 -2.56 -0.08
CA LEU A 71 10.63 -3.31 0.25
C LEU A 71 10.53 -4.69 -0.40
N GLU A 72 11.30 -4.93 -1.45
CA GLU A 72 11.30 -6.21 -2.15
C GLU A 72 12.73 -6.70 -2.36
N ASN A 73 13.04 -7.90 -1.85
CA ASN A 73 14.38 -8.50 -1.96
C ASN A 73 15.50 -7.55 -1.49
N GLY A 74 15.24 -6.77 -0.44
CA GLY A 74 16.16 -5.76 0.09
C GLY A 74 16.20 -4.44 -0.69
N ASN A 75 15.53 -4.33 -1.84
CA ASN A 75 15.40 -3.08 -2.58
C ASN A 75 14.27 -2.24 -2.00
N VAL A 76 14.56 -0.97 -1.76
CA VAL A 76 13.61 0.03 -1.26
C VAL A 76 13.25 0.98 -2.38
N LEU A 77 11.96 1.24 -2.55
CA LEU A 77 11.43 2.37 -3.31
C LEU A 77 10.46 3.13 -2.41
N LEU A 78 10.53 4.46 -2.32
CA LEU A 78 9.56 5.30 -1.61
C LEU A 78 9.24 6.54 -2.45
N HIS A 79 7.96 6.90 -2.52
CA HIS A 79 7.49 8.16 -3.06
C HIS A 79 7.13 9.10 -1.90
N GLU A 80 7.70 10.30 -1.93
CA GLU A 80 7.35 11.43 -1.06
C GLU A 80 6.19 12.20 -1.69
N PHE A 81 5.14 12.44 -0.92
CA PHE A 81 3.93 13.13 -1.39
C PHE A 81 3.71 14.46 -0.69
N ASP A 82 3.32 15.47 -1.45
CA ASP A 82 2.77 16.70 -0.90
C ASP A 82 1.30 16.54 -0.47
N SER A 83 0.71 17.61 0.07
CA SER A 83 -0.69 17.64 0.49
C SER A 83 -1.72 17.48 -0.63
N LYS A 84 -1.31 17.61 -1.89
CA LYS A 84 -2.14 17.49 -3.09
C LYS A 84 -1.95 16.14 -3.79
N SER A 85 -1.24 15.21 -3.17
CA SER A 85 -0.86 13.91 -3.75
C SER A 85 0.10 14.01 -4.93
N GLU A 86 0.79 15.15 -5.10
CA GLU A 86 1.92 15.24 -6.03
C GLU A 86 3.13 14.57 -5.41
N VAL A 87 3.78 13.69 -6.18
CA VAL A 87 5.06 13.10 -5.80
C VAL A 87 6.11 14.19 -5.94
N THR A 88 6.83 14.47 -4.86
CA THR A 88 7.87 15.52 -4.79
C THR A 88 9.28 14.96 -4.69
N GLY A 89 9.41 13.70 -4.31
CA GLY A 89 10.69 13.01 -4.16
C GLY A 89 10.54 11.50 -4.34
N ILE A 90 11.59 10.88 -4.87
CA ILE A 90 11.68 9.43 -5.04
C ILE A 90 12.95 8.98 -4.33
N TYR A 91 12.81 8.09 -3.36
CA TYR A 91 13.93 7.41 -2.72
C TYR A 91 14.00 6.01 -3.29
N TYR A 92 15.16 5.62 -3.81
CA TYR A 92 15.39 4.25 -4.23
C TYR A 92 16.75 3.79 -3.72
N GLY A 93 16.85 2.56 -3.24
CA GLY A 93 18.05 2.10 -2.55
C GLY A 93 17.95 0.67 -2.07
N THR A 94 18.80 0.33 -1.11
CA THR A 94 18.84 -1.01 -0.52
C THR A 94 18.84 -0.93 1.00
N ARG A 95 18.15 -1.88 1.64
CA ARG A 95 18.17 -2.11 3.08
C ARG A 95 19.13 -3.24 3.41
N LYS A 96 20.03 -3.00 4.37
CA LYS A 96 20.96 -4.00 4.93
C LYS A 96 20.96 -3.88 6.45
N GLY A 97 20.25 -4.80 7.11
CA GLY A 97 20.04 -4.74 8.56
C GLY A 97 19.30 -3.46 8.97
N ASP A 98 19.99 -2.65 9.77
CA ASP A 98 19.49 -1.39 10.33
C ASP A 98 19.81 -0.16 9.47
N GLU A 99 20.41 -0.36 8.29
CA GLU A 99 20.77 0.71 7.38
C GLU A 99 19.95 0.65 6.09
N ILE A 100 19.54 1.83 5.59
CA ILE A 100 18.99 2.00 4.26
C ILE A 100 19.82 3.06 3.56
N THR A 101 20.38 2.72 2.40
CA THR A 101 21.24 3.62 1.62
C THR A 101 20.82 3.59 0.16
N GLY A 102 20.92 4.72 -0.51
CA GLY A 102 20.55 4.83 -1.92
C GLY A 102 20.59 6.25 -2.43
N PHE A 103 19.67 6.57 -3.31
CA PHE A 103 19.55 7.88 -3.94
C PHE A 103 18.15 8.44 -3.79
N TRP A 104 18.10 9.75 -3.63
CA TRP A 104 16.93 10.58 -3.72
C TRP A 104 16.99 11.35 -5.03
N SER A 105 15.85 11.46 -5.72
CA SER A 105 15.70 12.34 -6.87
C SER A 105 14.36 13.07 -6.83
N LYS A 106 14.30 14.21 -7.52
CA LYS A 106 13.02 14.82 -7.88
C LYS A 106 12.39 14.00 -9.02
N PRO A 107 11.06 13.83 -9.06
CA PRO A 107 10.40 13.19 -10.21
C PRO A 107 10.80 13.83 -11.54
N ASN A 108 11.05 12.97 -12.53
CA ASN A 108 11.46 13.34 -13.89
C ASN A 108 12.77 14.15 -13.93
N SER A 109 13.67 13.93 -12.98
CA SER A 109 15.00 14.55 -12.96
C SER A 109 16.09 13.50 -13.02
N ASP A 110 17.09 13.74 -13.86
CA ASP A 110 18.33 12.95 -13.90
C ASP A 110 19.30 13.30 -12.76
N LYS A 111 18.92 14.25 -11.89
CA LYS A 111 19.75 14.66 -10.75
C LYS A 111 19.41 13.84 -9.54
N GLU A 112 20.44 13.20 -9.01
CA GLU A 112 20.34 12.30 -7.87
C GLU A 112 21.24 12.77 -6.75
N MET A 113 20.78 12.56 -5.52
CA MET A 113 21.52 12.83 -4.30
C MET A 113 21.56 11.57 -3.47
N SER A 114 22.73 11.18 -2.99
CA SER A 114 22.82 10.04 -2.07
C SER A 114 22.00 10.29 -0.81
N PHE A 115 21.42 9.24 -0.23
CA PHE A 115 20.88 9.30 1.12
C PHE A 115 21.39 8.11 1.93
N SER A 116 21.47 8.30 3.24
CA SER A 116 21.74 7.25 4.21
C SER A 116 20.82 7.41 5.41
N LEU A 117 20.28 6.29 5.87
CA LEU A 117 19.37 6.17 7.01
C LEU A 117 19.91 5.08 7.93
N LYS A 118 19.90 5.35 9.23
CA LYS A 118 20.23 4.38 10.27
C LYS A 118 19.08 4.27 11.26
N LYS A 119 18.63 3.05 11.51
CA LYS A 119 17.55 2.76 12.45
C LYS A 119 17.96 3.20 13.85
N THR A 120 17.09 3.94 14.51
CA THR A 120 17.29 4.45 15.88
C THR A 120 16.31 3.82 16.87
N SER A 121 15.15 3.38 16.41
CA SER A 121 14.19 2.63 17.23
C SER A 121 13.28 1.79 16.36
N ASP A 122 12.74 0.72 16.94
CA ASP A 122 11.64 -0.05 16.38
C ASP A 122 10.64 -0.43 17.47
N ILE A 123 9.37 -0.45 17.10
CA ILE A 123 8.28 -0.93 17.94
C ILE A 123 7.37 -1.84 17.12
N LYS A 124 6.78 -2.84 17.76
CA LYS A 124 5.69 -3.62 17.16
C LYS A 124 4.38 -2.90 17.43
N ILE A 125 3.57 -2.71 16.38
CA ILE A 125 2.25 -2.11 16.47
C ILE A 125 1.20 -3.09 15.97
N GLU A 126 0.00 -3.02 16.52
CA GLU A 126 -1.13 -3.79 16.01
C GLU A 126 -1.73 -3.11 14.77
N SER A 127 -2.15 -3.91 13.80
CA SER A 127 -2.91 -3.37 12.66
C SER A 127 -4.31 -2.94 13.12
N THR A 128 -4.64 -1.66 12.93
CA THR A 128 -5.96 -1.13 13.25
C THR A 128 -6.90 -1.24 12.05
N PRO A 129 -8.19 -1.55 12.24
CA PRO A 129 -9.16 -1.50 11.16
C PRO A 129 -9.18 -0.11 10.50
N ILE A 130 -9.14 -0.09 9.17
CA ILE A 130 -9.06 1.15 8.38
C ILE A 130 -10.40 1.37 7.68
N ASN A 131 -10.93 2.59 7.77
CA ASN A 131 -12.03 3.02 6.91
C ASN A 131 -11.46 3.36 5.52
N THR A 132 -11.83 2.55 4.54
CA THR A 132 -11.31 2.65 3.16
C THR A 132 -12.06 3.68 2.32
N THR A 133 -13.16 4.25 2.80
CA THR A 133 -13.89 5.32 2.09
C THR A 133 -13.02 6.55 1.88
N GLY A 134 -12.93 7.03 0.65
CA GLY A 134 -12.21 8.25 0.31
C GLY A 134 -11.79 8.33 -1.15
N THR A 135 -11.05 9.38 -1.44
CA THR A 135 -10.36 9.58 -2.72
C THR A 135 -8.86 9.51 -2.50
N TYR A 136 -8.21 8.71 -3.35
CA TYR A 136 -6.79 8.45 -3.31
C TYR A 136 -6.18 8.89 -4.64
N ALA A 137 -4.99 9.45 -4.64
CA ALA A 137 -4.34 9.88 -5.87
C ALA A 137 -2.81 9.78 -5.80
N TYR A 138 -2.21 9.84 -6.98
CA TYR A 138 -0.84 10.28 -7.17
C TYR A 138 -0.77 11.19 -8.42
N SER A 139 0.24 12.05 -8.45
CA SER A 139 0.63 12.80 -9.64
C SER A 139 2.15 12.93 -9.69
N PHE A 140 2.78 12.56 -10.79
CA PHE A 140 4.22 12.79 -11.00
C PHE A 140 4.52 14.13 -11.69
N GLY A 141 3.53 15.03 -11.77
CA GLY A 141 3.61 16.32 -12.47
C GLY A 141 2.91 16.30 -13.85
N LYS A 142 2.82 17.47 -14.48
CA LYS A 142 1.97 17.73 -15.67
C LYS A 142 2.24 16.83 -16.89
N GLU A 143 3.51 16.55 -17.16
CA GLU A 143 3.93 15.72 -18.30
C GLU A 143 4.12 14.24 -17.93
N ALA A 144 3.90 13.91 -16.65
CA ALA A 144 4.09 12.57 -16.12
C ALA A 144 2.74 11.92 -15.81
N GLY A 145 2.78 10.69 -15.30
CA GLY A 145 1.57 9.94 -15.03
C GLY A 145 0.79 10.47 -13.82
N THR A 146 -0.53 10.30 -13.86
CA THR A 146 -1.44 10.55 -12.74
C THR A 146 -2.34 9.34 -12.52
N GLY A 147 -2.87 9.21 -11.31
CA GLY A 147 -3.81 8.16 -10.99
C GLY A 147 -4.76 8.59 -9.88
N SER A 148 -5.99 8.11 -9.93
CA SER A 148 -7.01 8.30 -8.91
C SER A 148 -7.75 6.98 -8.62
N ILE A 149 -8.09 6.78 -7.35
CA ILE A 149 -8.96 5.70 -6.87
C ILE A 149 -10.08 6.34 -6.07
N TYR A 150 -11.32 6.01 -6.40
CA TYR A 150 -12.50 6.40 -5.65
C TYR A 150 -13.03 5.18 -4.91
N VAL A 151 -13.15 5.25 -3.59
CA VAL A 151 -13.61 4.13 -2.77
C VAL A 151 -14.74 4.56 -1.86
N ASN A 152 -15.83 3.79 -1.85
CA ASN A 152 -16.91 3.89 -0.89
C ASN A 152 -17.08 2.54 -0.17
N GLN A 153 -16.69 2.48 1.10
CA GLN A 153 -16.91 1.33 1.94
C GLN A 153 -18.36 1.28 2.41
N ILE A 154 -19.13 0.37 1.83
CA ILE A 154 -20.56 0.23 2.09
C ILE A 154 -20.88 -0.75 3.22
N SER A 155 -19.92 -1.60 3.60
CA SER A 155 -19.97 -2.44 4.81
C SER A 155 -18.56 -2.92 5.19
N LYS A 156 -18.43 -3.71 6.27
CA LYS A 156 -17.12 -4.21 6.74
C LYS A 156 -16.37 -5.06 5.70
N ASP A 157 -17.09 -5.74 4.82
CA ASP A 157 -16.56 -6.71 3.86
C ASP A 157 -16.83 -6.33 2.40
N LYS A 158 -17.25 -5.09 2.13
CA LYS A 158 -17.65 -4.66 0.80
C LYS A 158 -17.34 -3.20 0.52
N ILE A 159 -16.75 -2.95 -0.65
CA ILE A 159 -16.46 -1.62 -1.17
C ILE A 159 -17.04 -1.46 -2.58
N ILE A 160 -17.40 -0.24 -2.94
CA ILE A 160 -17.54 0.20 -4.33
C ILE A 160 -16.27 0.95 -4.69
N VAL A 161 -15.69 0.64 -5.84
CA VAL A 161 -14.43 1.22 -6.30
C VAL A 161 -14.50 1.58 -7.78
N GLU A 162 -13.80 2.65 -8.13
CA GLU A 162 -13.52 3.06 -9.51
C GLU A 162 -12.05 3.53 -9.55
N MET A 163 -11.33 3.21 -10.63
CA MET A 163 -9.91 3.53 -10.77
C MET A 163 -9.65 4.12 -12.13
N GLN A 164 -8.83 5.16 -12.16
CA GLN A 164 -8.40 5.80 -13.39
C GLN A 164 -6.94 6.17 -13.29
N ALA A 165 -6.16 5.91 -14.33
CA ALA A 165 -4.78 6.35 -14.43
C ALA A 165 -4.46 6.76 -15.85
N ILE A 166 -3.64 7.81 -15.97
CA ILE A 166 -3.17 8.35 -17.24
C ILE A 166 -1.66 8.24 -17.22
N ARG A 167 -1.09 7.58 -18.24
CA ARG A 167 0.36 7.56 -18.46
C ARG A 167 0.83 8.96 -18.86
N GLY A 168 2.06 9.33 -18.52
CA GLY A 168 2.65 10.59 -18.97
C GLY A 168 2.84 10.69 -20.49
N ALA A 169 3.40 11.81 -20.92
CA ALA A 169 3.78 12.07 -22.30
C ALA A 169 4.64 10.93 -22.90
N PRO A 170 4.63 10.75 -24.24
CA PRO A 170 3.88 11.54 -25.24
C PRO A 170 2.49 11.00 -25.56
N SER A 171 2.14 9.81 -25.06
CA SER A 171 0.98 9.05 -25.58
C SER A 171 -0.27 9.13 -24.71
N TYR A 172 -0.15 9.52 -23.43
CA TYR A 172 -1.29 9.75 -22.54
C TYR A 172 -2.30 8.58 -22.47
N ASN A 173 -1.82 7.34 -22.63
CA ASN A 173 -2.68 6.16 -22.58
C ASN A 173 -3.36 6.04 -21.22
N GLN A 174 -4.59 5.55 -21.20
CA GLN A 174 -5.43 5.50 -20.01
C GLN A 174 -5.66 4.05 -19.57
N ALA A 175 -5.67 3.84 -18.26
CA ALA A 175 -6.15 2.62 -17.63
C ALA A 175 -7.37 2.98 -16.79
N ILE A 176 -8.51 2.40 -17.11
CA ILE A 176 -9.77 2.66 -16.43
C ILE A 176 -10.34 1.33 -15.94
N ILE A 177 -10.68 1.27 -14.66
CA ILE A 177 -11.57 0.26 -14.11
C ILE A 177 -12.84 1.00 -13.73
N GLU A 178 -13.90 0.71 -14.46
CA GLU A 178 -15.22 1.27 -14.19
C GLU A 178 -15.71 0.92 -12.79
N LYS A 179 -16.70 1.69 -12.34
CA LYS A 179 -17.33 1.51 -11.04
C LYS A 179 -17.79 0.06 -10.84
N THR A 180 -17.18 -0.62 -9.89
CA THR A 180 -17.49 -2.01 -9.56
C THR A 180 -17.56 -2.24 -8.05
N THR A 181 -18.12 -3.37 -7.64
CA THR A 181 -18.20 -3.77 -6.23
C THR A 181 -17.20 -4.88 -5.95
N LEU A 182 -16.34 -4.69 -4.96
CA LEU A 182 -15.35 -5.69 -4.54
C LEU A 182 -15.62 -6.15 -3.11
N LYS A 183 -15.25 -7.42 -2.85
CA LYS A 183 -15.16 -7.93 -1.49
C LYS A 183 -13.91 -7.35 -0.81
N LEU A 184 -14.09 -6.83 0.39
CA LEU A 184 -13.03 -6.36 1.27
C LEU A 184 -12.75 -7.42 2.33
N ASN A 185 -11.51 -7.89 2.42
CA ASN A 185 -11.05 -8.81 3.45
C ASN A 185 -9.99 -8.07 4.28
N GLY A 186 -10.38 -7.61 5.47
CA GLY A 186 -9.52 -6.74 6.29
C GLY A 186 -9.27 -5.41 5.57
N ASN A 187 -8.02 -5.15 5.22
CA ASN A 187 -7.58 -3.97 4.48
C ASN A 187 -7.28 -4.27 3.00
N GLN A 188 -7.73 -5.41 2.46
CA GLN A 188 -7.38 -5.84 1.10
C GLN A 188 -8.62 -6.13 0.27
N ALA A 189 -8.58 -5.72 -1.00
CA ALA A 189 -9.59 -6.07 -1.99
C ALA A 189 -8.90 -6.59 -3.26
N LEU A 190 -9.59 -7.48 -3.98
CA LEU A 190 -9.06 -8.15 -5.15
C LEU A 190 -10.01 -7.89 -6.33
N TYR A 191 -9.47 -7.31 -7.39
CA TYR A 191 -10.14 -7.15 -8.67
C TYR A 191 -9.64 -8.23 -9.63
N GLU A 192 -10.57 -8.90 -10.30
CA GLU A 192 -10.30 -9.92 -11.30
C GLU A 192 -11.17 -9.68 -12.54
N ASN A 193 -10.57 -9.78 -13.73
CA ASN A 193 -11.25 -9.67 -15.01
C ASN A 193 -10.55 -10.62 -16.01
N ASN A 194 -11.33 -11.24 -16.91
CA ASN A 194 -10.81 -12.16 -17.95
C ASN A 194 -11.19 -11.75 -19.39
N GLU A 195 -11.74 -10.55 -19.59
CA GLU A 195 -12.24 -10.03 -20.88
C GLU A 195 -11.13 -9.88 -21.92
N PHE A 196 -9.96 -9.39 -21.50
CA PHE A 196 -8.81 -9.13 -22.37
C PHE A 196 -7.63 -10.07 -22.09
N GLY A 197 -7.88 -11.13 -21.31
CA GLY A 197 -6.85 -12.00 -20.75
C GLY A 197 -6.86 -12.00 -19.22
N LYS A 198 -5.92 -12.70 -18.59
CA LYS A 198 -5.88 -12.84 -17.13
C LYS A 198 -5.46 -11.50 -16.49
N CYS A 199 -6.40 -10.81 -15.85
CA CYS A 199 -6.15 -9.58 -15.09
C CYS A 199 -6.46 -9.79 -13.61
N LYS A 200 -5.48 -9.52 -12.74
CA LYS A 200 -5.65 -9.60 -11.29
C LYS A 200 -4.89 -8.48 -10.58
N LEU A 201 -5.63 -7.65 -9.87
CA LEU A 201 -5.11 -6.49 -9.14
C LEU A 201 -5.50 -6.59 -7.67
N LYS A 202 -4.48 -6.53 -6.80
CA LYS A 202 -4.66 -6.49 -5.36
C LYS A 202 -4.54 -5.04 -4.88
N ILE A 203 -5.58 -4.55 -4.23
CA ILE A 203 -5.61 -3.27 -3.54
C ILE A 203 -5.29 -3.53 -2.06
N ILE A 204 -4.32 -2.83 -1.50
CA ILE A 204 -3.97 -2.89 -0.08
C ILE A 204 -4.11 -1.49 0.50
N PHE A 205 -5.08 -1.32 1.39
CA PHE A 205 -5.33 -0.09 2.11
C PHE A 205 -4.45 -0.01 3.36
N PHE A 206 -3.92 1.17 3.65
CA PHE A 206 -3.12 1.43 4.84
C PHE A 206 -3.43 2.82 5.40
N GLU A 207 -2.81 3.17 6.53
CA GLU A 207 -3.07 4.46 7.17
C GLU A 207 -2.62 5.61 6.26
N GLY A 208 -3.60 6.32 5.68
CA GLY A 208 -3.36 7.47 4.82
C GLY A 208 -3.17 7.15 3.33
N GLY A 209 -3.41 5.92 2.87
CA GLY A 209 -3.26 5.61 1.45
C GLY A 209 -3.70 4.21 1.02
N ALA A 210 -3.39 3.89 -0.23
CA ALA A 210 -3.58 2.57 -0.82
C ALA A 210 -2.44 2.26 -1.79
N THR A 211 -2.08 0.99 -1.93
CA THR A 211 -1.23 0.51 -3.03
C THR A 211 -2.01 -0.47 -3.89
N ILE A 212 -1.75 -0.46 -5.18
CA ILE A 212 -2.30 -1.41 -6.14
C ILE A 212 -1.13 -2.14 -6.77
N VAL A 213 -1.17 -3.46 -6.71
CA VAL A 213 -0.17 -4.34 -7.33
C VAL A 213 -0.86 -5.41 -8.17
N TYR A 214 -0.20 -5.83 -9.24
CA TYR A 214 -0.61 -7.03 -9.96
C TYR A 214 -0.37 -8.28 -9.12
N GLN A 215 -1.20 -9.30 -9.31
CA GLN A 215 -1.04 -10.60 -8.67
C GLN A 215 -0.95 -11.72 -9.70
N ASP A 216 -0.25 -12.80 -9.34
CA ASP A 216 -0.22 -14.06 -10.09
C ASP A 216 0.14 -13.91 -11.59
N GLU A 217 1.03 -12.96 -11.88
CA GLU A 217 1.47 -12.59 -13.24
C GLU A 217 0.32 -12.23 -14.20
N ALA A 218 -0.81 -11.78 -13.64
CA ALA A 218 -2.04 -11.50 -14.38
C ALA A 218 -2.13 -10.02 -14.79
N PHE A 219 -1.36 -9.66 -15.83
CA PHE A 219 -1.21 -8.27 -16.30
C PHE A 219 -2.19 -7.86 -17.40
N GLU A 220 -3.00 -8.78 -17.94
CA GLU A 220 -3.77 -8.61 -19.18
C GLU A 220 -5.11 -7.89 -18.94
N CYS A 221 -5.06 -6.67 -18.41
CA CYS A 221 -6.26 -5.89 -18.06
C CYS A 221 -6.86 -5.07 -19.21
N GLY A 222 -6.37 -5.23 -20.44
CA GLY A 222 -6.89 -4.50 -21.60
C GLY A 222 -6.57 -3.00 -21.67
N PHE A 223 -5.76 -2.47 -20.74
CA PHE A 223 -5.42 -1.03 -20.71
C PHE A 223 -4.59 -0.56 -21.91
N GLY A 224 -3.84 -1.47 -22.55
CA GLY A 224 -2.98 -1.16 -23.70
C GLY A 224 -1.77 -0.27 -23.38
N ASN A 225 -0.76 -0.28 -24.26
CA ASN A 225 0.37 0.67 -24.31
C ASN A 225 1.02 1.03 -22.95
N ALA A 226 1.17 0.03 -22.07
CA ALA A 226 1.73 0.16 -20.72
C ALA A 226 0.98 1.13 -19.78
N ALA A 227 -0.29 1.42 -20.04
CA ALA A 227 -1.16 2.05 -19.06
C ALA A 227 -1.46 1.07 -17.91
N THR A 228 -1.52 1.57 -16.68
CA THR A 228 -1.79 0.75 -15.50
C THR A 228 -2.37 1.60 -14.37
N VAL A 229 -3.20 0.97 -13.54
CA VAL A 229 -3.65 1.50 -12.25
C VAL A 229 -2.80 0.98 -11.07
N ALA A 230 -1.74 0.22 -11.34
CA ALA A 230 -0.81 -0.20 -10.30
C ALA A 230 0.03 1.00 -9.83
N GLY A 231 0.23 1.14 -8.52
CA GLY A 231 0.96 2.27 -7.96
C GLY A 231 0.66 2.53 -6.50
N ASN A 232 1.32 3.56 -5.95
CA ASN A 232 1.16 4.02 -4.58
C ASN A 232 0.33 5.30 -4.58
N TYR A 233 -0.76 5.31 -3.82
CA TYR A 233 -1.74 6.38 -3.79
C TYR A 233 -1.85 6.97 -2.38
N LEU A 234 -1.80 8.29 -2.29
CA LEU A 234 -2.08 9.03 -1.08
C LEU A 234 -3.59 9.26 -0.94
N LYS A 235 -4.16 8.99 0.24
CA LYS A 235 -5.53 9.39 0.57
C LYS A 235 -5.56 10.88 0.92
N TYR A 236 -6.24 11.68 0.11
CA TYR A 236 -6.34 13.14 0.34
C TYR A 236 -7.75 13.61 0.70
N ASP A 237 -8.78 12.77 0.51
CA ASP A 237 -10.13 13.01 1.01
C ASP A 237 -10.70 11.73 1.63
N SER A 238 -11.39 11.84 2.76
CA SER A 238 -12.06 10.72 3.46
C SER A 238 -13.58 10.73 3.32
N LYS A 239 -14.14 11.72 2.61
CA LYS A 239 -15.57 11.75 2.29
C LYS A 239 -15.93 10.66 1.29
N VAL A 240 -17.21 10.30 1.24
CA VAL A 240 -17.74 9.43 0.19
C VAL A 240 -17.53 10.14 -1.16
N PRO A 241 -16.77 9.54 -2.10
CA PRO A 241 -16.50 10.18 -3.37
C PRO A 241 -17.75 10.23 -4.25
N LYS A 242 -17.79 11.22 -5.15
CA LYS A 242 -18.70 11.18 -6.29
C LYS A 242 -18.04 10.32 -7.36
N PHE A 243 -18.68 9.22 -7.71
CA PHE A 243 -18.30 8.43 -8.88
C PHE A 243 -18.69 9.20 -10.14
N GLU A 244 -17.89 9.11 -11.19
CA GLU A 244 -18.26 9.73 -12.46
C GLU A 244 -19.57 9.09 -12.95
N LYS A 245 -20.46 9.92 -13.52
CA LYS A 245 -21.66 9.39 -14.15
C LYS A 245 -21.22 8.73 -15.46
N GLN A 246 -21.63 7.50 -15.66
CA GLN A 246 -21.64 6.91 -17.00
C GLN A 246 -22.78 7.62 -17.75
N ASP A 247 -22.42 8.48 -18.70
CA ASP A 247 -23.35 9.08 -19.67
C ASP A 247 -23.76 8.04 -20.74
#